data_AF-A0A348B419-F1
#
_entry.id   AF-A0A348B419-F1
#
_cell.length_a   1.000
_cell.length_b   1.000
_cell.length_c   1.000
_cell.angle_alpha   90.00
_cell.angle_beta   90.00
_cell.angle_gamma   90.00
#
_symmetry.space_group_name_H-M   'P 1'
#
loop_
_entity.id
_entity.type
_entity.pdbx_description
1 polymer ?
#
loop_
_entity_poly.entity_id
_entity_poly.type
_entity_poly.pdbx_seq_one_letter_code
_entity_poly.pdbx_strand_id
1 'polypeptide(L)'
;MGSGIETMVEKLVVPTVKVACGFKVEDNELIALVGFAMAPTSREVLTKVSFWLFKINGSVLKCGICDRGPLTRKGLFLHLTRVHREEVKALVRDELTRELKKVAHAGKADLL
;
A
#
# COMPACT_ATOMS: atom_id res chain seq x y z
N MET A 1 17.07 7.53 -13.74
CA MET A 1 16.70 7.65 -12.31
C MET A 1 15.33 7.01 -12.12
N GLY A 2 15.17 5.99 -11.26
CA GLY A 2 13.83 5.44 -10.98
C GLY A 2 13.72 3.94 -10.69
N SER A 3 14.76 3.13 -10.94
CA SER A 3 14.65 1.66 -10.84
C SER A 3 14.36 1.14 -9.42
N GLY A 4 14.93 1.77 -8.40
CA GLY A 4 14.76 1.33 -7.00
C GLY A 4 13.36 1.59 -6.43
N ILE A 5 12.81 2.79 -6.66
CA ILE A 5 11.46 3.15 -6.22
C ILE A 5 10.44 2.25 -6.93
N GLU A 6 10.55 2.11 -8.24
CA GLU A 6 9.62 1.29 -9.02
C GLU A 6 9.65 -0.18 -8.58
N THR A 7 10.83 -0.72 -8.27
CA THR A 7 10.98 -2.08 -7.72
C THR A 7 10.28 -2.21 -6.36
N MET A 8 10.40 -1.21 -5.47
CA MET A 8 9.69 -1.22 -4.19
C MET A 8 8.17 -1.14 -4.39
N VAL A 9 7.71 -0.25 -5.27
CA VAL A 9 6.29 -0.11 -5.60
C VAL A 9 5.69 -1.45 -6.02
N GLU A 10 6.35 -2.17 -6.93
CA GLU A 10 5.89 -3.49 -7.39
C GLU A 10 5.77 -4.51 -6.24
N LYS A 11 6.76 -4.54 -5.35
CA LYS A 11 6.75 -5.43 -4.18
C LYS A 11 5.67 -5.10 -3.17
N LEU A 12 5.25 -3.83 -3.08
CA LEU A 12 4.30 -3.35 -2.08
C LEU A 12 2.83 -3.45 -2.53
N VAL A 13 2.54 -3.67 -3.81
CA VAL A 13 1.15 -3.79 -4.31
C VAL A 13 0.37 -4.88 -3.56
N VAL A 14 0.88 -6.12 -3.54
CA VAL A 14 0.18 -7.25 -2.93
C VAL A 14 0.03 -7.09 -1.41
N PRO A 15 1.08 -6.74 -0.64
CA PRO A 15 0.94 -6.42 0.78
C PRO A 15 -0.08 -5.31 1.07
N THR A 16 -0.16 -4.28 0.23
CA THR A 16 -1.13 -3.19 0.39
C THR A 16 -2.56 -3.70 0.24
N VAL A 17 -2.81 -4.52 -0.78
CA VAL A 17 -4.12 -5.15 -0.98
C VAL A 17 -4.46 -6.14 0.14
N LYS A 18 -3.46 -6.88 0.65
CA LYS A 18 -3.63 -7.76 1.82
C LYS A 18 -4.18 -6.97 3.02
N VAL A 19 -3.53 -5.86 3.36
CA VAL A 19 -3.94 -4.98 4.47
C VAL A 19 -5.35 -4.44 4.24
N ALA A 20 -5.68 -3.97 3.03
CA ALA A 20 -7.03 -3.46 2.71
C ALA A 20 -8.13 -4.51 2.90
N CYS A 21 -7.80 -5.78 2.66
CA CYS A 21 -8.72 -6.90 2.85
C CYS A 21 -8.71 -7.45 4.29
N GLY A 22 -7.89 -6.85 5.17
CA GLY A 22 -7.66 -7.23 6.56
C GLY A 22 -6.94 -8.56 6.74
N PHE A 23 -6.12 -8.96 5.78
CA PHE A 23 -5.11 -10.00 6.00
C PHE A 23 -3.92 -9.38 6.74
N LYS A 24 -3.32 -10.17 7.63
CA LYS A 24 -2.09 -9.78 8.31
C LYS A 24 -0.92 -9.82 7.34
N VAL A 25 -0.08 -8.79 7.40
CA VAL A 25 1.25 -8.74 6.76
C VAL A 25 2.24 -8.67 7.91
N GLU A 26 3.01 -9.74 8.09
CA GLU A 26 3.99 -9.83 9.18
C GLU A 26 5.20 -8.92 8.92
N ASP A 27 5.85 -8.46 9.98
CA ASP A 27 7.00 -7.56 9.85
C ASP A 27 8.16 -8.23 9.12
N ASN A 28 8.40 -9.53 9.36
CA ASN A 28 9.43 -10.29 8.65
C ASN A 28 9.12 -10.46 7.15
N GLU A 29 7.84 -10.59 6.77
CA GLU A 29 7.41 -10.57 5.36
C GLU A 29 7.76 -9.23 4.72
N LEU A 30 7.45 -8.12 5.40
CA LEU A 30 7.71 -6.78 4.87
C LEU A 30 9.22 -6.50 4.78
N ILE A 31 9.99 -6.84 5.82
CA ILE A 31 11.46 -6.71 5.84
C ILE A 31 12.10 -7.52 4.71
N ALA A 32 11.63 -8.74 4.44
CA ALA A 32 12.16 -9.56 3.34
C ALA A 32 11.92 -8.93 1.96
N LEU A 33 10.83 -8.17 1.79
CA LEU A 33 10.51 -7.50 0.54
C LEU A 33 11.35 -6.24 0.30
N VAL A 34 11.42 -5.35 1.30
CA VAL A 34 11.96 -3.99 1.13
C VAL A 34 13.26 -3.72 1.90
N GLY A 35 13.70 -4.64 2.75
CA GLY A 35 14.83 -4.47 3.65
C GLY A 35 14.45 -3.77 4.95
N PHE A 36 15.27 -3.97 5.99
CA PHE A 36 15.02 -3.48 7.35
C PHE A 36 14.81 -1.96 7.43
N ALA A 37 15.68 -1.19 6.77
CA ALA A 37 15.63 0.27 6.80
C ALA A 37 14.33 0.85 6.20
N MET A 38 13.76 0.18 5.19
CA MET A 38 12.57 0.66 4.49
C MET A 38 11.27 0.09 5.04
N ALA A 39 11.33 -0.89 5.95
CA ALA A 39 10.14 -1.53 6.49
C ALA A 39 9.20 -0.55 7.24
N PRO A 40 9.68 0.38 8.10
CA PRO A 40 8.81 1.33 8.78
C PRO A 40 8.07 2.25 7.80
N THR A 41 8.80 2.85 6.85
CA THR A 41 8.22 3.71 5.80
C THR A 41 7.21 2.94 4.95
N SER A 42 7.53 1.69 4.60
CA SER A 42 6.63 0.85 3.81
C SER A 42 5.36 0.47 4.58
N ARG A 43 5.46 0.22 5.89
CA ARG A 43 4.30 -0.05 6.75
C ARG A 43 3.33 1.13 6.76
N GLU A 44 3.88 2.34 6.82
CA GLU A 44 3.10 3.58 6.78
C GLU A 44 2.36 3.73 5.44
N VAL A 45 3.06 3.50 4.31
CA VAL A 45 2.46 3.50 2.97
C VAL A 45 1.33 2.49 2.85
N LEU A 46 1.56 1.24 3.29
CA LEU A 46 0.57 0.17 3.25
C LEU A 46 -0.69 0.56 4.03
N THR A 47 -0.51 1.13 5.22
CA THR A 47 -1.62 1.55 6.08
C THR A 47 -2.43 2.66 5.42
N LYS A 48 -1.77 3.73 4.96
CA LYS A 48 -2.44 4.87 4.30
C LYS A 48 -3.15 4.48 3.01
N VAL A 49 -2.47 3.75 2.12
CA VAL A 49 -3.06 3.37 0.83
C VAL A 49 -4.21 2.39 1.04
N SER A 50 -4.08 1.42 1.95
CA SER A 50 -5.10 0.39 2.17
C SER A 50 -6.48 0.96 2.55
N PHE A 51 -6.50 2.08 3.28
CA PHE A 51 -7.73 2.76 3.67
C PHE A 51 -8.57 3.23 2.47
N TRP A 52 -7.92 3.58 1.36
CA TRP A 52 -8.60 4.06 0.15
C TRP A 52 -9.10 2.93 -0.75
N LEU A 53 -8.66 1.69 -0.53
CA LEU A 53 -8.94 0.58 -1.44
C LEU A 53 -10.29 -0.10 -1.21
N PHE A 54 -11.01 0.27 -0.15
CA PHE A 54 -12.32 -0.29 0.15
C PHE A 54 -13.28 0.78 0.67
N LYS A 55 -14.57 0.48 0.56
CA LYS A 55 -15.66 1.24 1.19
C LYS A 55 -16.59 0.28 1.90
N ILE A 56 -17.10 0.70 3.05
CA ILE A 56 -18.13 -0.03 3.80
C ILE A 56 -19.38 0.86 3.85
N ASN A 57 -20.44 0.45 3.15
CA ASN A 57 -21.73 1.12 3.20
C ASN A 57 -22.73 0.19 3.91
N GLY A 58 -22.98 0.45 5.19
CA GLY A 58 -23.73 -0.48 6.05
C GLY A 58 -22.96 -1.78 6.24
N SER A 59 -23.56 -2.91 5.82
CA SER A 59 -22.92 -4.23 5.85
C SER A 59 -22.22 -4.62 4.55
N VAL A 60 -22.22 -3.75 3.54
CA VAL A 60 -21.72 -4.07 2.19
C VAL A 60 -20.31 -3.55 1.99
N LEU A 61 -19.37 -4.47 1.73
CA LEU A 61 -18.02 -4.17 1.30
C LEU A 61 -17.99 -3.94 -0.22
N LYS A 62 -17.41 -2.81 -0.64
CA LYS A 62 -17.24 -2.41 -2.05
C LYS A 62 -15.78 -2.07 -2.35
N CYS A 63 -15.42 -2.13 -3.62
CA CYS A 63 -14.15 -1.62 -4.14
C CYS A 63 -14.07 -0.10 -3.94
N GLY A 64 -12.98 0.40 -3.35
CA GLY A 64 -12.78 1.84 -3.16
C GLY A 64 -12.54 2.62 -4.45
N ILE A 65 -12.07 1.93 -5.50
CA ILE A 65 -11.68 2.53 -6.79
C ILE A 65 -12.87 2.65 -7.75
N CYS A 66 -13.67 1.60 -7.92
CA CYS A 66 -14.75 1.55 -8.90
C CYS A 66 -16.16 1.34 -8.32
N ASP A 67 -16.30 1.34 -6.99
CA ASP A 67 -17.56 1.12 -6.26
C ASP A 67 -18.29 -0.21 -6.55
N ARG A 68 -17.65 -1.14 -7.28
CA ARG A 68 -18.18 -2.49 -7.51
C ARG A 68 -18.35 -3.24 -6.18
N GLY A 69 -19.51 -3.86 -6.01
CA GLY A 69 -19.85 -4.75 -4.92
C GLY A 69 -21.31 -5.20 -4.97
N PRO A 70 -21.76 -6.04 -4.02
CA PRO A 70 -21.05 -6.49 -2.82
C PRO A 70 -19.86 -7.43 -3.11
N LEU A 71 -18.78 -7.30 -2.33
CA LEU A 71 -17.61 -8.18 -2.40
C LEU A 71 -17.37 -8.86 -1.05
N THR A 72 -16.85 -10.09 -1.06
CA THR A 72 -16.21 -10.67 0.13
C THR A 72 -14.78 -10.13 0.26
N ARG A 73 -14.12 -10.30 1.41
CA ARG A 73 -12.69 -9.93 1.57
C ARG A 73 -11.79 -10.60 0.52
N LYS A 74 -12.03 -11.89 0.25
CA LYS A 74 -11.34 -12.63 -0.82
C LYS A 74 -11.70 -12.10 -2.21
N GLY A 75 -12.97 -11.74 -2.43
CA GLY A 75 -13.42 -11.12 -3.67
C GLY A 75 -12.76 -9.77 -3.93
N LEU A 76 -12.67 -8.90 -2.92
CA LEU A 76 -11.99 -7.62 -2.99
C LEU A 76 -10.49 -7.80 -3.28
N PHE A 77 -9.84 -8.74 -2.62
CA PHE A 77 -8.43 -9.06 -2.88
C PHE A 77 -8.20 -9.43 -4.34
N LEU A 78 -8.98 -10.39 -4.87
CA LEU A 78 -8.87 -10.81 -6.26
C LEU A 78 -9.21 -9.69 -7.24
N HIS A 79 -10.21 -8.86 -6.91
CA HIS A 79 -10.61 -7.74 -7.74
C HIS A 79 -9.51 -6.68 -7.84
N LEU A 80 -8.96 -6.23 -6.71
CA LEU A 80 -7.89 -5.24 -6.67
C LEU A 80 -6.61 -5.74 -7.35
N THR A 81 -6.23 -7.01 -7.14
CA THR A 81 -4.99 -7.58 -7.72
C THR A 81 -5.08 -7.89 -9.23
N ARG A 82 -6.29 -8.12 -9.77
CA ARG A 82 -6.47 -8.51 -11.18
C ARG A 82 -7.04 -7.41 -12.07
N VAL A 83 -7.88 -6.54 -11.51
CA VAL A 83 -8.60 -5.51 -12.29
C VAL A 83 -7.98 -4.14 -12.07
N HIS A 84 -7.65 -3.77 -10.83
CA HIS A 84 -7.16 -2.43 -10.48
C HIS A 84 -5.69 -2.41 -10.04
N ARG A 85 -4.89 -3.35 -10.57
CA ARG A 85 -3.50 -3.52 -10.14
C ARG A 85 -2.69 -2.24 -10.37
N GLU A 86 -2.85 -1.62 -11.54
CA GLU A 86 -2.07 -0.45 -11.93
C GLU A 86 -2.51 0.81 -11.17
N GLU A 87 -3.78 0.93 -10.84
CA GLU A 87 -4.30 2.00 -9.98
C GLU A 87 -3.78 1.86 -8.55
N VAL A 88 -3.77 0.65 -7.99
CA VAL A 88 -3.12 0.39 -6.69
C VAL A 88 -1.63 0.74 -6.76
N LYS A 89 -0.96 0.36 -7.85
CA LYS A 89 0.46 0.66 -8.07
C LYS A 89 0.72 2.16 -8.12
N ALA A 90 -0.14 2.93 -8.78
CA ALA A 90 -0.06 4.39 -8.82
C ALA A 90 -0.24 5.00 -7.42
N LEU A 91 -1.26 4.57 -6.67
CA LEU A 91 -1.48 5.04 -5.29
C LEU A 91 -0.29 4.73 -4.37
N VAL A 92 0.28 3.53 -4.48
CA VAL A 92 1.48 3.14 -3.72
C VAL A 92 2.68 3.98 -4.11
N ARG A 93 2.89 4.26 -5.40
CA ARG A 93 4.00 5.09 -5.87
C ARG A 93 3.91 6.52 -5.32
N ASP A 94 2.73 7.11 -5.40
CA ASP A 94 2.51 8.49 -4.96
C ASP A 94 2.74 8.62 -3.45
N GLU A 95 2.19 7.69 -2.66
CA GLU A 95 2.34 7.71 -1.21
C GLU A 95 3.78 7.37 -0.78
N LEU A 96 4.42 6.37 -1.41
CA LEU A 96 5.83 6.07 -1.13
C LEU A 96 6.74 7.25 -1.43
N THR A 97 6.51 7.95 -2.53
CA THR A 97 7.28 9.15 -2.89
C THR A 97 7.08 10.27 -1.86
N ARG A 98 5.84 10.44 -1.35
CA ARG A 98 5.52 11.41 -0.31
C ARG A 98 6.23 11.07 1.00
N GLU A 99 6.19 9.82 1.44
CA GLU A 99 6.83 9.38 2.69
C GLU A 99 8.36 9.47 2.61
N LEU A 100 8.97 9.09 1.48
CA LEU A 100 10.42 9.24 1.28
C LEU A 100 10.87 10.70 1.38
N LYS A 101 10.10 11.65 0.83
CA LYS A 101 10.40 13.08 0.95
C LYS A 101 10.35 13.55 2.41
N LYS A 102 9.37 13.09 3.20
CA LYS A 102 9.27 13.43 4.63
C LYS A 102 10.51 12.96 5.40
N VAL A 103 10.94 11.72 5.18
CA VAL A 103 12.15 11.17 5.83
C VAL A 103 13.40 11.97 5.44
N ALA A 104 13.54 12.32 4.16
CA ALA A 104 14.67 13.12 3.69
C ALA A 104 14.71 14.55 4.29
N HIS A 105 13.55 15.12 4.64
CA HIS A 105 13.46 16.41 5.31
C HIS A 105 13.63 16.31 6.84
N ALA A 106 13.11 15.26 7.48
CA ALA A 106 13.28 15.02 8.91
C ALA A 106 14.76 14.87 9.30
N GLY A 107 15.53 14.12 8.50
CA GLY A 107 16.98 13.98 8.74
C GLY A 107 17.80 15.27 8.56
N LYS A 108 17.23 16.35 8.03
CA LYS A 108 17.87 17.67 7.98
C LYS A 108 17.55 18.54 9.20
N ALA A 109 16.47 18.25 9.92
CA ALA A 109 16.06 19.02 11.10
C ALA A 109 16.87 18.62 12.35
N ASP A 110 17.38 17.39 12.42
CA ASP A 110 18.19 16.88 13.54
C ASP A 110 19.66 17.35 13.54
N LEU A 111 20.01 18.31 12.66
CA LEU A 111 21.39 18.81 12.47
C LEU A 111 21.53 20.33 12.71
N LEU A 112 20.51 20.98 13.28
CA LEU A 112 20.53 22.39 13.70
C LEU A 112 20.19 22.50 15.19
#